data_AF-A0A2E5NM32-F1
#
_entry.id   AF-A0A2E5NM32-F1
#
_cell.length_a   1.000
_cell.length_b   1.000
_cell.length_c   1.000
_cell.angle_alpha   90.00
_cell.angle_beta   90.00
_cell.angle_gamma   90.00
#
_symmetry.space_group_name_H-M   'P 1'
#
loop_
_entity.id
_entity.type
_entity.pdbx_description
1 polymer ?
#
loop_
_entity_poly.entity_id
_entity_poly.type
_entity_poly.pdbx_seq_one_letter_code
_entity_poly.pdbx_strand_id
1 'polypeptide(L)'
;MFTRLFCIFGAAVLVFSLPSWAHHSHGNYSQNFIDLEGVVNEVHLINPHSWVFLEVTDENGEKVEWALEATNRVSLARLGVTYDYIAAGDVIKVRCHQLRDGGPGCLLGFLQARDGTIKDWDGHQARPADDGFFDI
;
A
#
# COMPACT_ATOMS: atom_id res chain seq x y z
N MET A 1 14.79 -65.36 -23.53
CA MET A 1 15.96 -64.50 -23.23
C MET A 1 15.82 -63.27 -24.12
N PHE A 2 15.56 -62.05 -23.69
CA PHE A 2 15.58 -61.41 -22.38
C PHE A 2 14.35 -60.51 -22.22
N THR A 3 13.99 -60.36 -20.96
CA THR A 3 12.78 -59.80 -20.39
C THR A 3 12.98 -58.32 -20.11
N ARG A 4 11.98 -57.50 -20.47
CA ARG A 4 11.54 -56.27 -19.79
C ARG A 4 12.46 -55.04 -19.75
N LEU A 5 11.78 -53.94 -19.44
CA LEU A 5 12.28 -52.73 -18.79
C LEU A 5 12.73 -51.60 -19.73
N PHE A 6 11.83 -51.14 -20.59
CA PHE A 6 11.96 -49.81 -21.23
C PHE A 6 10.66 -49.00 -21.15
N CYS A 7 9.95 -49.07 -20.01
CA CYS A 7 8.72 -48.29 -19.80
C CYS A 7 8.65 -47.55 -18.46
N ILE A 8 9.73 -47.44 -17.67
CA ILE A 8 9.66 -46.84 -16.33
C ILE A 8 10.80 -45.84 -16.13
N PHE A 9 10.95 -44.82 -16.97
CA PHE A 9 11.83 -43.69 -16.62
C PHE A 9 11.46 -42.34 -17.24
N GLY A 10 10.29 -42.23 -17.88
CA GLY A 10 9.80 -40.96 -18.41
C GLY A 10 8.39 -40.69 -17.90
N ALA A 11 8.16 -39.46 -17.45
CA ALA A 11 6.88 -38.91 -16.99
C ALA A 11 6.48 -39.25 -15.54
N ALA A 12 6.89 -38.39 -14.60
CA ALA A 12 5.96 -37.70 -13.69
C ALA A 12 6.74 -36.91 -12.62
N VAL A 13 7.45 -35.84 -13.02
CA VAL A 13 7.74 -34.75 -12.07
C VAL A 13 6.62 -33.73 -12.25
N LEU A 14 5.46 -34.01 -11.64
CA LEU A 14 4.45 -32.99 -11.39
C LEU A 14 4.97 -32.15 -10.22
N VAL A 15 5.62 -31.02 -10.55
CA VAL A 15 5.95 -29.99 -9.56
C VAL A 15 4.62 -29.42 -9.08
N PHE A 16 4.12 -29.92 -7.95
CA PHE A 16 3.02 -29.31 -7.23
C PHE A 16 3.46 -27.93 -6.76
N SER A 17 3.09 -26.90 -7.52
CA SER A 17 3.23 -25.51 -7.10
C SER A 17 2.17 -25.27 -6.02
N LEU A 18 2.55 -25.51 -4.76
CA LEU A 18 1.68 -25.16 -3.63
C LEU A 18 1.50 -23.63 -3.64
N PRO A 19 0.28 -23.11 -3.45
CA PRO A 19 0.09 -21.68 -3.30
C PRO A 19 0.87 -21.21 -2.08
N SER A 20 1.87 -20.35 -2.28
CA SER A 20 2.56 -19.70 -1.17
C SER A 20 1.60 -18.71 -0.53
N TRP A 21 1.36 -18.83 0.78
CA TRP A 21 0.71 -17.79 1.55
C TRP A 21 1.69 -16.62 1.67
N ALA A 22 1.57 -15.63 0.79
CA ALA A 22 2.23 -14.36 0.97
C ALA A 22 1.59 -13.68 2.18
N HIS A 23 2.32 -13.61 3.30
CA HIS A 23 1.92 -12.80 4.44
C HIS A 23 2.32 -11.35 4.15
N HIS A 24 1.36 -10.43 4.13
CA HIS A 24 1.62 -8.99 4.13
C HIS A 24 2.34 -8.64 5.43
N SER A 25 3.66 -8.40 5.37
CA SER A 25 4.44 -8.07 6.56
C SER A 25 4.46 -6.56 6.75
N HIS A 26 3.84 -6.10 7.83
CA HIS A 26 3.96 -4.71 8.29
C HIS A 26 5.08 -4.54 9.33
N GLY A 27 6.02 -5.50 9.40
CA GLY A 27 7.06 -5.52 10.43
C GLY A 27 8.02 -4.32 10.40
N ASN A 28 8.15 -3.66 9.25
CA ASN A 28 9.00 -2.47 9.09
C ASN A 28 8.30 -1.18 9.56
N TYR A 29 7.00 -1.22 9.85
CA TYR A 29 6.21 -0.07 10.24
C TYR A 29 5.99 -0.02 11.75
N SER A 30 5.92 1.20 12.27
CA SER A 30 5.48 1.50 13.63
C SER A 30 4.02 1.10 13.80
N GLN A 31 3.58 0.88 15.04
CA GLN A 31 2.17 0.63 15.34
C GLN A 31 1.39 1.93 15.56
N ASN A 32 2.10 3.04 15.75
CA ASN A 32 1.49 4.35 15.96
C ASN A 32 1.21 5.01 14.61
N PHE A 33 0.12 5.75 14.56
CA PHE A 33 -0.15 6.64 13.44
C PHE A 33 0.65 7.93 13.57
N ILE A 34 1.02 8.47 12.42
CA ILE A 34 1.40 9.86 12.23
C ILE A 34 0.44 10.48 11.20
N ASP A 35 0.35 11.80 11.27
CA ASP A 35 -0.51 12.61 10.44
C ASP A 35 0.37 13.49 9.54
N LEU A 36 0.10 13.47 8.23
CA LEU A 36 0.83 14.25 7.23
C LEU A 36 -0.15 15.01 6.35
N GLU A 37 0.27 16.20 5.92
CA GLU A 37 -0.41 16.97 4.88
C GLU A 37 0.63 17.39 3.84
N GLY A 38 0.30 17.25 2.56
CA GLY A 38 1.27 17.49 1.51
C GLY A 38 0.68 17.50 0.11
N VAL A 39 1.56 17.67 -0.88
CA VAL A 39 1.22 17.71 -2.31
C VAL A 39 1.59 16.38 -2.96
N VAL A 40 0.65 15.75 -3.65
CA VAL A 40 0.91 14.50 -4.37
C VAL A 40 1.90 14.75 -5.51
N ASN A 41 3.03 14.04 -5.51
CA ASN A 41 3.98 14.02 -6.62
C ASN A 41 3.57 12.98 -7.65
N GLU A 42 3.27 11.76 -7.19
CA GLU A 42 2.96 10.63 -8.06
C GLU A 42 2.04 9.61 -7.37
N VAL A 43 1.26 8.88 -8.16
CA VAL A 43 0.38 7.81 -7.68
C VAL A 43 0.56 6.57 -8.56
N HIS A 44 0.96 5.46 -7.95
CA HIS A 44 1.12 4.17 -8.60
C HIS A 44 0.02 3.23 -8.14
N LEU A 45 -1.03 3.08 -8.92
CA LEU A 45 -2.12 2.15 -8.60
C LEU A 45 -1.86 0.77 -9.23
N ILE A 46 -0.99 -0.02 -8.61
CA ILE A 46 -0.45 -1.28 -9.12
C ILE A 46 -0.62 -2.45 -8.12
N ASN A 47 -0.25 -3.66 -8.54
CA ASN A 47 -0.16 -4.84 -7.67
C ASN A 47 1.33 -5.22 -7.49
N PRO A 48 1.75 -5.80 -6.34
CA PRO A 48 0.93 -6.15 -5.17
C PRO A 48 0.69 -4.99 -4.20
N HIS A 49 1.45 -3.90 -4.30
CA HIS A 49 1.31 -2.71 -3.46
C HIS A 49 1.23 -1.47 -4.32
N SER A 50 0.18 -0.69 -4.14
CA SER A 50 0.08 0.64 -4.73
C SER A 50 0.87 1.64 -3.88
N TRP A 51 1.20 2.80 -4.45
CA TRP A 51 2.00 3.82 -3.77
C TRP A 51 1.47 5.22 -4.03
N VAL A 52 1.60 6.09 -3.05
CA VAL A 52 1.46 7.54 -3.20
C VAL A 52 2.78 8.18 -2.78
N PHE A 53 3.32 9.04 -3.63
CA PHE A 53 4.50 9.84 -3.31
C PHE A 53 4.03 11.24 -2.96
N LEU A 54 4.33 11.68 -1.73
CA LEU A 54 3.80 12.90 -1.14
C LEU A 54 4.94 13.85 -0.78
N GLU A 55 4.94 15.06 -1.33
CA GLU A 55 5.84 16.12 -0.88
C GLU A 55 5.26 16.79 0.37
N VAL A 56 5.94 16.65 1.49
CA VAL A 56 5.59 17.26 2.78
C VAL A 56 6.60 18.36 3.09
N THR A 57 6.10 19.51 3.54
CA THR A 57 6.98 20.57 4.07
C THR A 57 7.22 20.30 5.55
N ASP A 58 8.48 20.11 5.93
CA ASP A 58 8.86 19.85 7.31
C ASP A 58 8.84 21.12 8.19
N GLU A 59 9.15 20.98 9.47
CA GLU A 59 9.20 22.09 10.43
C GLU A 59 10.25 23.16 10.09
N ASN A 60 11.26 22.81 9.29
CA ASN A 60 12.31 23.72 8.83
C ASN A 60 11.94 24.43 7.51
N GLY A 61 10.79 24.09 6.92
CA GLY A 61 10.38 24.58 5.61
C GLY A 61 11.02 23.84 4.43
N GLU A 62 11.69 22.72 4.69
CA GLU A 62 12.26 21.86 3.66
C GLU A 62 11.21 20.91 3.09
N LYS A 63 11.27 20.69 1.78
CA LYS A 63 10.40 19.75 1.08
C LYS A 63 11.00 18.36 1.14
N VAL A 64 10.28 17.43 1.76
CA VAL A 64 10.67 16.03 1.90
C VAL A 64 9.66 15.16 1.15
N GLU A 65 10.16 14.30 0.27
CA GLU A 65 9.31 13.30 -0.39
C GLU A 65 9.10 12.10 0.52
N TRP A 66 7.82 11.74 0.71
CA TRP A 66 7.37 10.58 1.48
C TRP A 66 6.85 9.50 0.54
N ALA A 67 7.31 8.26 0.75
CA ALA A 67 6.76 7.09 0.07
C ALA A 67 5.69 6.42 0.92
N LEU A 68 4.43 6.50 0.49
CA LEU A 68 3.28 5.95 1.20
C LEU A 68 2.86 4.62 0.54
N GLU A 69 3.18 3.49 1.19
CA GLU A 69 2.80 2.15 0.72
C GLU A 69 1.31 1.92 0.99
N ALA A 70 0.58 1.43 -0.01
CA ALA A 70 -0.83 1.07 0.12
C ALA A 70 -1.04 -0.42 -0.22
N THR A 71 -2.26 -0.88 0.03
CA THR A 71 -2.72 -2.21 -0.40
C THR A 71 -2.73 -2.33 -1.93
N ASN A 72 -3.03 -3.53 -2.41
CA ASN A 72 -3.08 -3.84 -3.83
C ASN A 72 -4.17 -3.04 -4.58
N ARG A 73 -3.96 -2.80 -5.88
CA ARG A 73 -4.92 -2.08 -6.75
C ARG A 73 -6.34 -2.63 -6.68
N VAL A 74 -6.51 -3.94 -6.59
CA VAL A 74 -7.84 -4.57 -6.61
C VAL A 74 -8.62 -4.25 -5.33
N SER A 75 -7.96 -4.28 -4.17
CA SER A 75 -8.54 -3.87 -2.89
C SER A 75 -8.89 -2.37 -2.89
N LEU A 76 -7.99 -1.51 -3.38
CA LEU A 76 -8.25 -0.07 -3.50
C LEU A 76 -9.46 0.22 -4.40
N ALA A 77 -9.59 -0.46 -5.54
CA ALA A 77 -10.75 -0.30 -6.40
C ALA A 77 -12.07 -0.70 -5.71
N ARG A 78 -12.05 -1.72 -4.84
CA ARG A 78 -13.23 -2.12 -4.04
C ARG A 78 -13.60 -1.09 -2.96
N LEU A 79 -12.64 -0.30 -2.52
CA LEU A 79 -12.82 0.84 -1.61
C LEU A 79 -13.21 2.13 -2.35
N GLY A 80 -13.35 2.05 -3.67
CA GLY A 80 -13.75 3.16 -4.53
C GLY A 80 -12.61 4.15 -4.83
N VAL A 81 -11.35 3.73 -4.68
CA VAL A 81 -10.20 4.49 -5.19
C VAL A 81 -10.09 4.23 -6.70
N THR A 82 -10.57 5.18 -7.49
CA THR A 82 -10.45 5.19 -8.95
C THR A 82 -9.15 5.89 -9.38
N TYR A 83 -8.82 5.85 -10.68
CA TYR A 83 -7.58 6.49 -11.19
C TYR A 83 -7.59 8.03 -11.05
N ASP A 84 -8.77 8.62 -10.93
CA ASP A 84 -9.02 10.05 -10.80
C ASP A 84 -9.30 10.48 -9.35
N TYR A 85 -9.24 9.56 -8.39
CA TYR A 85 -9.50 9.86 -6.98
C TYR A 85 -8.49 10.86 -6.39
N ILE A 86 -7.23 10.73 -6.78
CA ILE A 86 -6.15 11.67 -6.50
C ILE A 86 -5.23 11.75 -7.72
N ALA A 87 -4.63 12.91 -7.96
CA ALA A 87 -3.67 13.14 -9.02
C ALA A 87 -2.48 13.96 -8.52
N ALA A 88 -1.40 13.97 -9.31
CA ALA A 88 -0.26 14.85 -9.04
C ALA A 88 -0.71 16.32 -8.94
N GLY A 89 -0.22 17.02 -7.92
CA GLY A 89 -0.58 18.40 -7.58
C GLY A 89 -1.77 18.54 -6.62
N ASP A 90 -2.51 17.48 -6.31
CA ASP A 90 -3.55 17.56 -5.28
C ASP A 90 -2.92 17.71 -3.90
N VAL A 91 -3.52 18.56 -3.06
CA VAL A 91 -3.21 18.65 -1.63
C VAL A 91 -4.09 17.65 -0.89
N ILE A 92 -3.48 16.78 -0.08
CA ILE A 92 -4.17 15.73 0.65
C ILE A 92 -3.71 15.67 2.11
N LYS A 93 -4.59 15.17 2.98
CA LYS A 93 -4.25 14.75 4.34
C LYS A 93 -4.17 13.24 4.40
N VAL A 94 -3.15 12.69 5.06
CA VAL A 94 -2.98 11.26 5.24
C VAL A 94 -2.67 10.92 6.69
N ARG A 95 -3.13 9.75 7.10
CA ARG A 95 -2.80 9.13 8.39
C ARG A 95 -2.17 7.78 8.10
N CYS A 96 -0.94 7.58 8.55
CA CYS A 96 -0.15 6.41 8.18
C CYS A 96 0.79 5.94 9.29
N HIS A 97 1.27 4.70 9.17
CA HIS A 97 2.23 4.12 10.11
C HIS A 97 3.66 4.30 9.60
N GLN A 98 4.43 5.20 10.20
CA GLN A 98 5.80 5.48 9.76
C GLN A 98 6.72 4.26 9.85
N LEU A 99 7.71 4.20 8.96
CA LEU A 99 8.84 3.28 9.09
C LEU A 99 9.48 3.39 10.48
N ARG A 100 9.88 2.25 11.04
CA ARG A 100 10.46 2.17 12.40
C ARG A 100 11.83 2.84 12.50
N ASP A 101 12.53 3.02 11.39
CA ASP A 101 13.81 3.73 11.33
C ASP A 101 13.64 5.26 11.30
N GLY A 102 12.40 5.76 11.26
CA GLY A 102 12.09 7.19 11.21
C GLY A 102 12.26 7.83 9.83
N GLY A 103 12.49 7.02 8.78
CA GLY A 103 12.58 7.53 7.41
C GLY A 103 11.25 8.10 6.89
N PRO A 104 11.29 8.86 5.78
CA PRO A 104 10.11 9.44 5.14
C PRO A 104 9.36 8.38 4.31
N GLY A 105 8.83 7.38 5.00
CA GLY A 105 8.02 6.34 4.41
C GLY A 105 7.02 5.81 5.43
N CYS A 106 5.85 5.38 4.96
CA CYS A 106 4.84 4.83 5.84
C CYS A 106 3.88 3.89 5.13
N LEU A 107 3.24 3.02 5.90
CA LEU A 107 2.07 2.25 5.48
C LEU A 107 0.84 3.14 5.57
N LEU A 108 0.26 3.46 4.43
CA LEU A 108 -0.87 4.38 4.26
C LEU A 108 -2.16 3.75 4.80
N GLY A 109 -2.67 4.29 5.90
CA GLY A 109 -3.94 3.87 6.49
C GLY A 109 -5.11 4.60 5.86
N PHE A 110 -5.18 5.93 6.05
CA PHE A 110 -6.28 6.75 5.56
C PHE A 110 -5.79 7.94 4.75
N LEU A 111 -6.56 8.32 3.74
CA LEU A 111 -6.31 9.49 2.90
C LEU A 111 -7.60 10.26 2.69
N GLN A 112 -7.56 11.55 2.99
CA GLN A 112 -8.59 12.52 2.61
C GLN A 112 -8.19 13.19 1.29
N ALA A 113 -9.02 13.02 0.26
CA ALA A 113 -8.85 13.69 -1.01
C ALA A 113 -9.34 15.14 -0.95
N ARG A 114 -9.05 15.91 -2.00
CA ARG A 114 -9.44 17.34 -2.10
C ARG A 114 -10.94 17.60 -1.99
N ASP A 115 -11.76 16.61 -2.31
CA ASP A 115 -13.23 16.69 -2.24
C ASP A 115 -13.76 16.38 -0.83
N GLY A 116 -12.85 16.18 0.14
CA GLY A 116 -13.16 15.87 1.53
C GLY A 116 -13.46 14.39 1.79
N THR A 117 -13.57 13.56 0.75
CA THR A 117 -13.83 12.14 0.94
C THR A 117 -12.61 11.43 1.52
N ILE A 118 -12.87 10.47 2.43
CA ILE A 118 -11.82 9.72 3.12
C ILE A 118 -11.97 8.25 2.79
N LYS A 119 -10.85 7.61 2.46
CA LYS A 119 -10.79 6.18 2.16
C LYS A 119 -9.68 5.51 2.96
N ASP A 120 -9.91 4.25 3.29
CA ASP A 120 -8.90 3.32 3.77
C ASP A 120 -8.03 2.86 2.58
N TRP A 121 -6.72 2.89 2.74
CA TRP A 121 -5.73 2.50 1.74
C TRP A 121 -4.91 1.28 2.16
N ASP A 122 -5.11 0.74 3.37
CA ASP A 122 -4.50 -0.50 3.86
C ASP A 122 -5.38 -1.73 3.55
N GLY A 123 -6.66 -1.51 3.23
CA GLY A 123 -7.55 -2.56 2.72
C GLY A 123 -8.41 -3.25 3.78
N HIS A 124 -8.48 -2.69 4.98
CA HIS A 124 -9.20 -3.26 6.11
C HIS A 124 -10.69 -2.88 6.15
N GLN A 125 -11.12 -1.95 5.28
CA GLN A 125 -12.46 -1.34 5.32
C GLN A 125 -12.72 -0.63 6.66
N ALA A 126 -11.67 -0.10 7.28
CA ALA A 126 -11.75 0.61 8.54
C ALA A 126 -12.30 2.04 8.34
N ARG A 127 -12.70 2.67 9.46
CA ARG A 127 -12.97 4.11 9.51
C ARG A 127 -11.86 4.82 10.25
N PRO A 128 -11.48 6.04 9.84
CA PRO A 128 -10.56 6.86 10.60
C PRO A 128 -11.16 7.20 11.98
N ALA A 129 -10.29 7.56 12.93
CA ALA A 129 -10.72 8.05 14.23
C ALA A 129 -11.37 9.44 14.09
N ASP A 130 -12.37 9.71 14.94
CA ASP A 130 -13.01 11.01 15.07
C ASP A 130 -12.25 11.85 16.11
N ASP A 131 -11.06 12.32 15.72
CA ASP A 131 -10.15 13.10 16.55
C ASP A 131 -9.83 14.49 15.98
N GLY A 132 -10.56 14.90 14.94
CA GLY A 132 -10.47 16.23 14.33
C GLY A 132 -9.28 16.45 13.39
N PHE A 133 -8.45 15.44 13.13
CA PHE A 133 -7.39 15.56 12.10
C PHE A 133 -7.99 15.63 10.70
N PHE A 134 -8.84 14.65 10.40
CA PHE A 134 -9.71 14.70 9.24
C PHE A 134 -10.95 15.50 9.60
N ASP A 135 -11.33 16.42 8.73
CA ASP A 135 -12.52 17.28 8.90
C ASP A 135 -13.82 16.47 8.66
N ILE A 136 -14.08 15.48 9.52
CA ILE A 136 -15.22 14.53 9.47
C ILE A 136 -16.46 15.12 10.15
#